data_AF-A0A2G4IN83-F1
#
_entry.id   AF-A0A2G4IN83-F1
#
_cell.length_a   1.000
_cell.length_b   1.000
_cell.length_c   1.000
_cell.angle_alpha   90.00
_cell.angle_beta   90.00
_cell.angle_gamma   90.00
#
_symmetry.space_group_name_H-M   'P 1'
#
loop_
_entity.id
_entity.type
_entity.pdbx_description
1 polymer ?
#
loop_
_entity_poly.entity_id
_entity_poly.type
_entity_poly.pdbx_seq_one_letter_code
_entity_poly.pdbx_strand_id
1 'polypeptide(L)'
;MSFFDHVRRRNARDLAGYLPFMIDGDRLGFVTPSRAAILARYLDIFAVQAGQIGFAYDLISAEQRTVAMASIAADLAVSGAFFKIKGEPYAVKNSWHERARLQINRGLGPWLWISRLRRSYQWLRAQSIRPAPVDRDPLDDVQRRAQQIRQYGGRRPAGALRSDSQRDQRV
;
A
#
# COMPACT_ATOMS: atom_id res chain seq x y z
N MET A 1 -5.53 19.08 35.58
CA MET A 1 -5.24 19.05 34.13
C MET A 1 -6.20 19.98 33.42
N SER A 2 -5.69 20.95 32.68
CA SER A 2 -6.48 21.91 31.90
C SER A 2 -6.80 21.37 30.49
N PHE A 3 -7.78 22.00 29.83
CA PHE A 3 -8.05 21.76 28.40
C PHE A 3 -6.78 21.88 27.55
N PHE A 4 -5.93 22.87 27.82
CA PHE A 4 -4.69 23.10 27.09
C PHE A 4 -3.66 21.97 27.27
N ASP A 5 -3.58 21.36 28.45
CA ASP A 5 -2.71 20.19 28.68
C ASP A 5 -3.16 19.01 27.83
N HIS A 6 -4.47 18.83 27.68
CA HIS A 6 -5.00 17.76 26.84
C HIS A 6 -4.68 17.99 25.35
N VAL A 7 -4.81 19.23 24.88
CA VAL A 7 -4.46 19.62 23.50
C VAL A 7 -2.97 19.41 23.24
N ARG A 8 -2.10 19.91 24.13
CA ARG A 8 -0.64 19.75 24.00
C ARG A 8 -0.25 18.28 23.95
N ARG A 9 -0.77 17.46 24.87
CA ARG A 9 -0.49 16.02 24.91
C ARG A 9 -0.95 15.28 23.64
N ARG A 10 -2.06 15.70 23.02
CA ARG A 10 -2.53 15.10 21.76
C ARG A 10 -1.68 15.50 20.55
N ASN A 11 -1.01 16.65 20.60
CA ASN A 11 -0.21 17.21 19.51
C ASN A 11 1.30 16.98 19.66
N ALA A 12 1.79 16.60 20.84
CA ALA A 12 3.21 16.36 21.14
C ALA A 12 3.75 15.05 20.53
N ARG A 13 3.50 14.81 19.24
CA ARG A 13 4.12 13.70 18.52
C ARG A 13 5.52 14.09 18.08
N ASP A 14 6.50 13.38 18.63
CA ASP A 14 7.83 13.37 18.07
C ASP A 14 7.85 12.49 16.81
N LEU A 15 8.30 13.07 15.72
CA LEU A 15 8.45 12.43 14.41
C LEU A 15 9.92 12.25 14.04
N ALA A 16 10.85 12.58 14.95
CA ALA A 16 12.25 12.24 14.81
C ALA A 16 12.38 10.71 14.65
N GLY A 17 13.10 10.29 13.60
CA GLY A 17 13.30 8.89 13.27
C GLY A 17 12.23 8.24 12.39
N TYR A 18 11.19 8.95 11.97
CA TYR A 18 10.26 8.47 10.95
C TYR A 18 10.71 8.91 9.55
N LEU A 19 10.48 8.05 8.56
CA LEU A 19 10.75 8.39 7.16
C LEU A 19 9.52 9.09 6.56
N PRO A 20 9.68 10.27 5.94
CA PRO A 20 8.59 10.89 5.22
C PRO A 20 8.20 10.05 4.00
N PHE A 21 6.89 9.93 3.78
CA PHE A 21 6.31 9.34 2.59
C PHE A 21 5.94 10.44 1.59
N MET A 22 6.54 10.38 0.41
CA MET A 22 6.54 11.44 -0.60
C MET A 22 5.85 10.97 -1.87
N ILE A 23 5.03 11.84 -2.45
CA ILE A 23 4.42 11.65 -3.77
C ILE A 23 4.46 12.99 -4.50
N ASP A 24 4.98 13.00 -5.73
CA ASP A 24 5.02 14.21 -6.58
C ASP A 24 5.65 15.43 -5.88
N GLY A 25 6.65 15.20 -5.01
CA GLY A 25 7.31 16.25 -4.20
C GLY A 25 6.59 16.62 -2.90
N ASP A 26 5.35 16.15 -2.70
CA ASP A 26 4.55 16.42 -1.52
C ASP A 26 4.67 15.30 -0.48
N ARG A 27 4.86 15.67 0.80
CA ARG A 27 4.82 14.70 1.91
C ARG A 27 3.38 14.39 2.29
N LEU A 28 2.95 13.14 2.16
CA LEU A 28 1.61 12.69 2.53
C LEU A 28 1.54 12.05 3.92
N GLY A 29 2.68 11.64 4.49
CA GLY A 29 2.71 11.03 5.80
C GLY A 29 4.12 10.66 6.26
N PHE A 30 4.16 9.86 7.32
CA PHE A 30 5.38 9.33 7.91
C PHE A 30 5.27 7.82 8.11
N VAL A 31 6.38 7.10 7.91
CA VAL A 31 6.49 5.65 8.03
C VAL A 31 7.56 5.34 9.08
N THR A 32 7.33 4.33 9.93
CA THR A 32 8.36 3.89 10.87
C THR A 32 9.50 3.19 10.10
N PRO A 33 10.74 3.22 10.60
CA PRO A 33 11.84 2.47 9.98
C PRO A 33 11.54 0.97 9.79
N SER A 34 10.84 0.35 10.75
CA SER A 34 10.43 -1.05 10.66
C SER A 34 9.46 -1.33 9.51
N ARG A 35 8.50 -0.45 9.27
CA ARG A 35 7.57 -0.55 8.14
C ARG A 35 8.26 -0.20 6.83
N ALA A 36 9.16 0.78 6.85
CA ALA A 36 9.99 1.14 5.70
C ALA A 36 10.79 -0.07 5.20
N ALA A 37 11.39 -0.85 6.11
CA ALA A 37 12.13 -2.06 5.78
C ALA A 37 11.24 -3.16 5.16
N ILE A 38 9.95 -3.21 5.52
CA ILE A 38 8.98 -4.13 4.87
C ILE A 38 8.65 -3.61 3.47
N LEU A 39 8.35 -2.31 3.33
CA LEU A 39 8.01 -1.70 2.05
C LEU A 39 9.19 -1.73 1.06
N ALA A 40 10.44 -1.64 1.55
CA ALA A 40 11.65 -1.74 0.75
C ALA A 40 11.84 -3.10 0.04
N ARG A 41 11.03 -4.13 0.39
CA ARG A 41 11.03 -5.42 -0.30
C ARG A 41 10.29 -5.38 -1.64
N TYR A 42 9.42 -4.38 -1.84
CA TYR A 42 8.65 -4.19 -3.07
C TYR A 42 9.31 -3.10 -3.92
N LEU A 43 10.47 -3.42 -4.49
CA LEU A 43 11.31 -2.47 -5.25
C LEU A 43 10.65 -1.99 -6.55
N ASP A 44 9.70 -2.76 -7.06
CA ASP A 44 8.82 -2.45 -8.19
C ASP A 44 7.73 -1.42 -7.85
N ILE A 45 7.46 -1.20 -6.55
CA ILE A 45 6.42 -0.27 -6.10
C ILE A 45 7.00 0.91 -5.34
N PHE A 46 8.02 0.71 -4.50
CA PHE A 46 8.60 1.75 -3.68
C PHE A 46 10.06 2.03 -3.98
N ALA A 47 10.39 3.31 -3.95
CA ALA A 47 11.76 3.79 -3.89
C ALA A 47 12.05 4.29 -2.46
N VAL A 48 12.98 3.63 -1.77
CA VAL A 48 13.49 4.09 -0.46
C VAL A 48 14.88 4.67 -0.67
N GLN A 49 14.99 6.00 -0.65
CA GLN A 49 16.25 6.71 -0.94
C GLN A 49 16.35 7.97 -0.08
N ALA A 50 17.58 8.37 0.26
CA ALA A 50 17.86 9.64 0.95
C ALA A 50 17.02 9.89 2.23
N GLY A 51 16.69 8.83 2.97
CA GLY A 51 15.91 8.93 4.21
C GLY A 51 14.41 9.16 4.01
N GLN A 52 13.89 9.02 2.79
CA GLN A 52 12.47 9.14 2.45
C GLN A 52 11.97 7.90 1.69
N ILE A 53 10.65 7.75 1.62
CA ILE A 53 9.98 6.68 0.87
C ILE A 53 9.06 7.34 -0.15
N GLY A 54 9.15 6.91 -1.41
CA GLY A 54 8.21 7.29 -2.46
C GLY A 54 7.77 6.09 -3.28
N PHE A 55 6.91 6.32 -4.26
CA PHE A 55 6.64 5.32 -5.29
C PHE A 55 7.79 5.20 -6.28
N ALA A 56 7.92 4.03 -6.91
CA ALA A 56 8.78 3.82 -8.06
C ALA A 56 8.37 4.74 -9.23
N TYR A 57 9.33 5.05 -10.10
CA TYR A 57 9.19 6.10 -11.13
C TYR A 57 8.11 5.80 -12.19
N ASP A 58 7.76 4.52 -12.34
CA ASP A 58 6.75 4.00 -13.26
C ASP A 58 5.30 4.17 -12.77
N LEU A 59 5.09 4.45 -11.48
CA LEU A 59 3.76 4.68 -10.88
C LEU A 59 3.39 6.16 -10.89
N ILE A 60 2.99 6.64 -12.07
CA ILE A 60 2.76 8.06 -12.34
C ILE A 60 1.32 8.48 -12.02
N SER A 61 0.34 7.59 -12.19
CA SER A 61 -1.08 7.91 -11.96
C SER A 61 -1.60 7.48 -10.58
N ALA A 62 -2.66 8.13 -10.12
CA ALA A 62 -3.32 7.78 -8.87
C ALA A 62 -3.93 6.36 -8.91
N GLU A 63 -4.41 5.95 -10.08
CA GLU A 63 -4.97 4.62 -10.33
C GLU A 63 -3.89 3.55 -10.25
N GLN A 64 -2.73 3.76 -10.89
CA GLN A 64 -1.59 2.83 -10.83
C GLN A 64 -1.12 2.62 -9.40
N ARG A 65 -0.96 3.73 -8.64
CA ARG A 65 -0.61 3.69 -7.22
C ARG A 65 -1.67 2.95 -6.39
N THR A 66 -2.95 3.14 -6.69
CA THR A 66 -4.06 2.45 -6.01
C THR A 66 -3.99 0.94 -6.20
N VAL A 67 -3.80 0.49 -7.45
CA VAL A 67 -3.67 -0.94 -7.78
C VAL A 67 -2.45 -1.55 -7.09
N ALA A 68 -1.29 -0.88 -7.15
CA ALA A 68 -0.08 -1.32 -6.49
C ALA A 68 -0.25 -1.43 -4.96
N MET A 69 -0.94 -0.46 -4.34
CA MET A 69 -1.21 -0.52 -2.90
C MET A 69 -2.21 -1.63 -2.53
N ALA A 70 -3.14 -1.98 -3.41
CA ALA A 70 -4.07 -3.07 -3.19
C ALA A 70 -3.34 -4.43 -3.20
N SER A 71 -2.37 -4.65 -4.09
CA SER A 71 -1.57 -5.88 -4.12
C SER A 71 -0.72 -6.03 -2.86
N ILE A 72 -0.07 -4.94 -2.40
CA ILE A 72 0.68 -4.93 -1.13
C ILE A 72 -0.23 -5.22 0.07
N ALA A 73 -1.43 -4.65 0.11
CA ALA A 73 -2.36 -4.89 1.20
C ALA A 73 -2.75 -6.38 1.31
N ALA A 74 -2.93 -7.04 0.17
CA ALA A 74 -3.20 -8.47 0.11
C ALA A 74 -1.99 -9.29 0.57
N ASP A 75 -0.78 -8.96 0.11
CA ASP A 75 0.43 -9.70 0.48
C ASP A 75 0.76 -9.56 1.97
N LEU A 76 0.66 -8.35 2.53
CA LEU A 76 0.82 -8.11 3.96
C LEU A 76 -0.22 -8.83 4.82
N ALA A 77 -1.42 -9.08 4.27
CA ALA A 77 -2.43 -9.87 4.95
C ALA A 77 -2.12 -11.36 4.94
N VAL A 78 -1.62 -11.88 3.81
CA VAL A 78 -1.12 -13.26 3.72
C VAL A 78 0.07 -13.48 4.66
N SER A 79 1.00 -12.53 4.73
CA SER A 79 2.20 -12.61 5.56
C SER A 79 1.92 -12.44 7.06
N GLY A 80 0.68 -12.09 7.44
CA GLY A 80 0.30 -11.77 8.81
C GLY A 80 0.90 -10.46 9.35
N ALA A 81 1.43 -9.59 8.48
CA ALA A 81 1.89 -8.26 8.89
C ALA A 81 0.72 -7.29 9.11
N PHE A 82 -0.44 -7.56 8.49
CA PHE A 82 -1.62 -6.71 8.53
C PHE A 82 -2.93 -7.51 8.40
N PHE A 83 -3.80 -7.50 9.41
CA PHE A 83 -4.98 -8.38 9.41
C PHE A 83 -6.34 -7.69 9.14
N LYS A 84 -6.36 -6.38 8.80
CA LYS A 84 -7.60 -5.59 8.81
C LYS A 84 -8.01 -5.08 7.42
N ILE A 85 -8.09 -5.93 6.41
CA ILE A 85 -8.68 -5.55 5.12
C ILE A 85 -10.18 -5.28 5.34
N LYS A 86 -10.63 -4.04 5.09
CA LYS A 86 -12.01 -3.62 5.32
C LYS A 86 -12.89 -3.53 4.06
N GLY A 87 -12.35 -3.82 2.88
CA GLY A 87 -13.00 -3.57 1.58
C GLY A 87 -13.34 -2.09 1.25
N GLU A 88 -13.22 -1.17 2.20
CA GLU A 88 -13.58 0.25 2.02
C GLU A 88 -12.41 1.05 1.42
N PRO A 89 -12.54 1.59 0.19
CA PRO A 89 -11.50 2.44 -0.40
C PRO A 89 -11.41 3.77 0.32
N TYR A 90 -10.19 4.27 0.43
CA TYR A 90 -9.85 5.42 1.25
C TYR A 90 -8.94 6.38 0.50
N ALA A 91 -9.44 7.57 0.19
CA ALA A 91 -8.69 8.58 -0.56
C ALA A 91 -7.54 9.17 0.26
N VAL A 92 -6.38 9.30 -0.38
CA VAL A 92 -5.16 9.85 0.21
C VAL A 92 -4.85 11.20 -0.45
N LYS A 93 -4.84 12.25 0.36
CA LYS A 93 -4.59 13.64 -0.05
C LYS A 93 -4.14 14.50 1.14
N ASN A 94 -3.46 15.62 0.87
CA ASN A 94 -2.94 16.51 1.91
C ASN A 94 -3.95 17.57 2.34
N SER A 95 -4.85 17.99 1.45
CA SER A 95 -5.94 18.89 1.79
C SER A 95 -7.30 18.39 1.32
N TRP A 96 -8.38 19.01 1.82
CA TRP A 96 -9.74 18.59 1.48
C TRP A 96 -10.08 18.83 0.01
N HIS A 97 -9.60 19.93 -0.56
CA HIS A 97 -9.92 20.38 -1.91
C HIS A 97 -9.02 19.75 -2.98
N GLU A 98 -7.96 19.06 -2.57
CA GLU A 98 -7.08 18.33 -3.49
C GLU A 98 -7.74 17.07 -4.04
N ARG A 99 -7.32 16.72 -5.26
CA ARG A 99 -7.59 15.41 -5.84
C ARG A 99 -6.84 14.33 -5.05
N ALA A 100 -7.44 13.15 -4.95
CA ALA A 100 -6.78 12.01 -4.34
C ALA A 100 -5.53 11.63 -5.15
N ARG A 101 -4.39 11.48 -4.46
CA ARG A 101 -3.13 11.01 -5.07
C ARG A 101 -3.09 9.49 -5.22
N LEU A 102 -3.94 8.79 -4.46
CA LEU A 102 -4.26 7.37 -4.55
C LEU A 102 -5.46 7.02 -3.64
N GLN A 103 -5.94 5.80 -3.75
CA GLN A 103 -6.86 5.17 -2.80
C GLN A 103 -6.20 3.94 -2.16
N ILE A 104 -6.50 3.69 -0.89
CA ILE A 104 -6.02 2.52 -0.15
C ILE A 104 -7.16 1.85 0.60
N ASN A 105 -6.96 0.60 1.05
CA ASN A 105 -7.90 0.01 1.99
C ASN A 105 -7.90 0.81 3.31
N ARG A 106 -9.08 1.17 3.84
CA ARG A 106 -9.19 1.97 5.08
C ARG A 106 -8.43 1.37 6.26
N GLY A 107 -8.40 0.05 6.40
CA GLY A 107 -7.66 -0.59 7.48
C GLY A 107 -6.15 -0.44 7.35
N LEU A 108 -5.65 -0.28 6.12
CA LEU A 108 -4.24 -0.14 5.81
C LEU A 108 -3.69 1.23 6.21
N GLY A 109 -4.50 2.30 6.17
CA GLY A 109 -4.07 3.66 6.50
C GLY A 109 -3.32 3.78 7.83
N PRO A 110 -3.91 3.34 8.97
CA PRO A 110 -3.23 3.34 10.27
C PRO A 110 -1.98 2.46 10.35
N TRP A 111 -1.93 1.40 9.52
CA TRP A 111 -0.76 0.52 9.45
C TRP A 111 0.35 1.12 8.61
N LEU A 112 0.04 1.82 7.51
CA LEU A 112 1.07 2.32 6.60
C LEU A 112 1.64 3.65 7.08
N TRP A 113 0.79 4.62 7.41
CA TRP A 113 1.23 5.99 7.67
C TRP A 113 0.76 6.55 9.00
N ILE A 114 1.64 7.36 9.58
CA ILE A 114 1.27 8.38 10.54
C ILE A 114 1.06 9.67 9.73
N SER A 115 -0.18 10.01 9.40
CA SER A 115 -0.45 11.35 8.84
C SER A 115 -0.38 12.41 9.94
N ARG A 116 0.14 13.58 9.59
CA ARG A 116 0.07 14.80 10.39
C ARG A 116 -1.38 15.23 10.65
N LEU A 117 -2.29 14.90 9.75
CA LEU A 117 -3.68 15.31 9.83
C LEU A 117 -4.53 14.13 10.30
N ARG A 118 -4.71 13.98 11.62
CA ARG A 118 -5.77 13.11 12.15
C ARG A 118 -7.19 13.57 11.69
N ARG A 119 -7.31 14.74 11.03
CA ARG A 119 -8.56 15.38 10.59
C ARG A 119 -8.83 15.41 9.08
N SER A 120 -7.84 15.20 8.19
CA SER A 120 -8.17 14.92 6.78
C SER A 120 -8.78 13.53 6.62
N TYR A 121 -8.87 12.78 7.72
CA TYR A 121 -9.40 11.42 7.72
C TYR A 121 -10.94 11.29 7.69
N GLN A 122 -11.67 12.40 7.63
CA GLN A 122 -13.11 12.38 7.87
C GLN A 122 -13.90 12.40 6.55
N TRP A 123 -14.41 11.21 6.20
CA TRP A 123 -15.54 10.91 5.32
C TRP A 123 -15.65 11.65 3.98
N LEU A 124 -15.19 10.97 2.93
CA LEU A 124 -15.83 11.05 1.62
C LEU A 124 -16.15 9.64 1.14
N ARG A 125 -17.44 9.27 1.20
CA ARG A 125 -18.05 8.56 0.08
C ARG A 125 -18.01 9.52 -1.11
N ALA A 126 -16.91 9.60 -1.83
CA ALA A 126 -16.86 10.29 -3.13
C ALA A 126 -16.84 9.20 -4.19
N GLN A 127 -17.95 8.99 -4.88
CA GLN A 127 -18.15 9.64 -6.18
C GLN A 127 -16.90 9.49 -7.07
N SER A 128 -16.95 8.42 -7.86
CA SER A 128 -16.33 8.26 -9.17
C SER A 128 -14.82 8.44 -9.28
N ILE A 129 -14.08 7.55 -8.64
CA ILE A 129 -13.24 6.66 -9.46
C ILE A 129 -14.05 5.36 -9.50
N ARG A 130 -14.67 5.02 -10.63
CA ARG A 130 -15.27 3.68 -10.74
C ARG A 130 -14.09 2.72 -10.65
N PRO A 131 -13.98 1.86 -9.62
CA PRO A 131 -13.04 0.76 -9.72
C PRO A 131 -13.41 0.00 -10.99
N ALA A 132 -12.43 -0.38 -11.81
CA ALA A 132 -12.66 -1.42 -12.81
C ALA A 132 -13.31 -2.60 -12.07
N PRO A 133 -14.32 -3.27 -12.65
CA PRO A 133 -14.94 -4.42 -12.01
C PRO A 133 -13.84 -5.45 -11.77
N VAL A 134 -13.37 -5.53 -10.52
CA VAL A 134 -12.60 -6.67 -10.06
C VAL A 134 -13.67 -7.73 -9.83
N ASP A 135 -13.90 -8.56 -10.83
CA ASP A 135 -14.93 -9.60 -10.89
C ASP A 135 -14.77 -10.70 -9.80
N ARG A 136 -13.89 -10.50 -8.82
CA ARG A 136 -13.51 -11.46 -7.79
C ARG A 136 -13.24 -10.74 -6.48
N ASP A 137 -13.82 -11.24 -5.38
CA ASP A 137 -13.52 -10.76 -4.03
C ASP A 137 -12.03 -11.00 -3.74
N PRO A 138 -11.22 -9.95 -3.50
CA PRO A 138 -9.80 -10.10 -3.16
C PRO A 138 -9.58 -10.96 -1.91
N LEU A 139 -10.57 -11.05 -1.02
CA LEU A 139 -10.53 -11.91 0.16
C LEU A 139 -10.63 -13.39 -0.22
N ASP A 140 -11.41 -13.74 -1.25
CA ASP A 140 -11.52 -15.12 -1.75
C ASP A 140 -10.19 -15.61 -2.36
N ASP A 141 -9.47 -14.76 -3.08
CA ASP A 141 -8.19 -15.13 -3.68
C ASP A 141 -7.07 -15.23 -2.66
N VAL A 142 -7.10 -14.41 -1.60
CA VAL A 142 -6.20 -14.53 -0.44
C VAL A 142 -6.49 -15.80 0.33
N GLN A 143 -7.77 -16.13 0.58
CA GLN A 143 -8.16 -17.35 1.28
C GLN A 143 -7.84 -18.60 0.47
N ARG A 144 -8.10 -18.61 -0.85
CA ARG A 144 -7.74 -19.71 -1.74
C ARG A 144 -6.23 -19.91 -1.84
N ARG A 145 -5.43 -18.84 -2.00
CA ARG A 145 -3.96 -18.95 -2.01
C ARG A 145 -3.41 -19.44 -0.67
N ALA A 146 -3.97 -18.97 0.46
CA ALA A 146 -3.59 -19.45 1.79
C ALA A 146 -4.00 -20.92 2.05
N GLN A 147 -5.06 -21.41 1.40
CA GLN A 147 -5.43 -22.82 1.40
C GLN A 147 -4.53 -23.65 0.48
N GLN A 148 -4.17 -23.13 -0.70
CA GLN A 148 -3.29 -23.79 -1.67
C GLN A 148 -1.87 -23.92 -1.12
N ILE A 149 -1.33 -22.90 -0.44
CA ILE A 149 -0.03 -22.97 0.25
C ILE A 149 -0.06 -23.98 1.41
N ARG A 150 -1.20 -24.12 2.11
CA ARG A 150 -1.37 -25.16 3.14
C ARG A 150 -1.49 -26.57 2.56
N GLN A 151 -2.15 -26.74 1.41
CA GLN A 151 -2.31 -28.02 0.73
C GLN A 151 -1.02 -28.48 0.01
N TYR A 152 -0.19 -27.55 -0.47
CA TYR A 152 1.02 -27.84 -1.24
C TYR A 152 2.33 -27.44 -0.54
N GLY A 153 2.30 -27.21 0.77
CA GLY A 153 3.45 -26.85 1.59
C GLY A 153 4.54 -27.93 1.56
N GLY A 154 5.47 -27.83 0.60
CA GLY A 154 6.65 -28.70 0.57
C GLY A 154 7.48 -28.78 -0.71
N ARG A 155 7.05 -28.26 -1.88
CA ARG A 155 7.91 -28.28 -3.09
C ARG A 155 7.77 -27.02 -3.94
N ARG A 156 8.88 -26.29 -4.09
CA ARG A 156 9.09 -25.37 -5.22
C ARG A 156 8.90 -26.17 -6.53
N PRO A 157 8.08 -25.73 -7.49
CA PRO A 157 8.10 -26.35 -8.81
C PRO A 157 9.42 -26.02 -9.49
N ALA A 158 10.26 -27.05 -9.66
CA ALA A 158 11.41 -27.00 -10.53
C ALA A 158 10.93 -27.07 -11.98
N GLY A 159 11.31 -26.09 -12.80
CA GLY A 159 11.24 -26.19 -14.26
C GLY A 159 10.31 -25.20 -14.94
N ALA A 160 10.87 -24.06 -15.38
CA ALA A 160 10.50 -23.41 -16.63
C ALA A 160 11.61 -22.41 -17.05
N LEU A 161 12.86 -22.89 -17.12
CA LEU A 161 13.81 -22.37 -18.11
C LEU A 161 13.71 -23.33 -19.30
N ARG A 162 12.90 -22.98 -20.29
CA ARG A 162 13.07 -23.49 -21.65
C ARG A 162 12.97 -22.32 -22.63
N SER A 163 14.11 -22.10 -23.27
CA SER A 163 14.37 -21.25 -24.39
C SER A 163 13.53 -21.66 -25.60
N ASP A 164 12.60 -20.81 -26.02
CA ASP A 164 12.01 -20.88 -27.37
C ASP A 164 12.99 -20.23 -28.35
N SER A 165 13.98 -21.03 -28.74
CA SER A 165 14.82 -20.79 -29.91
C SER A 165 14.97 -22.11 -30.65
N GLN A 166 13.91 -22.50 -31.37
CA GLN A 166 13.94 -23.38 -32.54
C GLN A 166 12.51 -23.77 -32.92
N ARG A 167 11.95 -23.10 -33.94
CA ARG A 167 11.01 -23.63 -34.93
C ARG A 167 10.64 -22.52 -35.90
N ASP A 168 11.58 -22.20 -36.79
CA ASP A 168 11.25 -21.69 -38.12
C ASP A 168 12.43 -21.94 -39.05
N GLN A 169 12.60 -23.22 -39.42
CA GLN A 169 13.37 -23.64 -40.58
C GLN A 169 12.70 -24.88 -41.19
N ARG A 170 12.25 -24.70 -42.45
CA ARG A 170 11.94 -25.73 -43.46
C ARG A 170 10.62 -26.49 -43.19
N VAL A 171 9.70 -26.66 -44.15
CA VAL A 171 9.76 -26.77 -45.62
C VAL A 171 8.47 -26.16 -46.19
#